data_AF-A0A7S3QGR0-F1
#
_entry.id   AF-A0A7S3QGR0-F1
#
_cell.length_a   1.000
_cell.length_b   1.000
_cell.length_c   1.000
_cell.angle_alpha   90.00
_cell.angle_beta   90.00
_cell.angle_gamma   90.00
#
_symmetry.space_group_name_H-M   'P 1'
#
loop_
_entity.id
_entity.type
_entity.pdbx_description
1 polymer ?
#
loop_
_entity_poly.entity_id
_entity_poly.type
_entity_poly.pdbx_seq_one_letter_code
_entity_poly.pdbx_strand_id
1 'polypeptide(L)'
;IVLDQLNDYSSSIQYYKEVLRIRTLLHGRGVVVADTFLCIGKTYLELDKHSAAYDNLKESISIREKMLLDLLPNEKESSFFTFFADTELDNDELTEQYTKLLECYEAFLPLYKRLHNDTEIVAKYLRQMGELYFELKDYDSAMKSYQTALGAGFTGSAAELRQK
;
A
#
# COMPACT_ATOMS: atom_id res chain seq x y z
N ILE A 1 -29.59 4.40 2.04
CA ILE A 1 -28.28 4.69 1.40
C ILE A 1 -27.17 4.84 2.44
N VAL A 2 -27.10 5.91 3.26
CA VAL A 2 -26.00 6.09 4.23
C VAL A 2 -25.94 4.96 5.28
N LEU A 3 -27.09 4.55 5.84
CA LEU A 3 -27.14 3.43 6.81
C LEU A 3 -26.74 2.09 6.19
N ASP A 4 -27.12 1.84 4.94
CA ASP A 4 -26.78 0.61 4.23
C ASP A 4 -25.27 0.56 3.94
N GLN A 5 -24.67 1.67 3.52
CA GLN A 5 -23.22 1.80 3.30
C GLN A 5 -22.42 1.60 4.60
N LEU A 6 -22.84 2.21 5.71
CA LEU A 6 -22.20 2.00 7.02
C LEU A 6 -22.29 0.53 7.47
N ASN A 7 -23.41 -0.14 7.20
CA ASN A 7 -23.60 -1.54 7.53
C ASN A 7 -22.70 -2.45 6.65
N ASP A 8 -22.56 -2.10 5.37
CA ASP A 8 -21.68 -2.79 4.42
C ASP A 8 -20.19 -2.63 4.79
N TYR A 9 -19.76 -1.43 5.19
CA TYR A 9 -18.39 -1.19 5.64
C TYR A 9 -18.05 -1.94 6.94
N SER A 10 -18.98 -1.97 7.90
CA SER A 10 -18.76 -2.72 9.14
C SER A 10 -18.66 -4.23 8.91
N SER A 11 -19.44 -4.77 7.98
CA SER A 11 -19.37 -6.16 7.53
C SER A 11 -18.07 -6.45 6.78
N SER A 12 -17.65 -5.53 5.90
CA SER A 12 -16.37 -5.60 5.16
C SER A 12 -15.16 -5.74 6.09
N ILE A 13 -15.13 -4.99 7.20
CA ILE A 13 -14.06 -5.09 8.19
C ILE A 13 -13.99 -6.48 8.83
N GLN A 14 -15.13 -7.13 9.11
CA GLN A 14 -15.12 -8.49 9.65
C GLN A 14 -14.52 -9.49 8.66
N TYR A 15 -14.91 -9.40 7.39
CA TYR A 15 -14.33 -10.23 6.33
C TYR A 15 -12.83 -10.00 6.19
N TYR A 16 -12.38 -8.75 6.17
CA TYR A 16 -10.95 -8.45 6.08
C TYR A 16 -10.15 -8.95 7.29
N LYS A 17 -10.72 -8.96 8.50
CA LYS A 17 -10.05 -9.53 9.68
C LYS A 17 -9.89 -11.05 9.57
N GLU A 18 -10.87 -11.77 9.06
CA GLU A 18 -10.72 -13.20 8.79
C GLU A 18 -9.70 -13.47 7.67
N VAL A 19 -9.77 -12.70 6.58
CA VAL A 19 -8.79 -12.75 5.49
C VAL A 19 -7.38 -12.47 6.00
N LEU A 20 -7.21 -11.49 6.88
CA LEU A 20 -5.94 -11.15 7.53
C LEU A 20 -5.41 -12.33 8.34
N ARG A 21 -6.26 -12.97 9.15
CA ARG A 21 -5.90 -14.15 9.95
C ARG A 21 -5.43 -15.30 9.05
N ILE A 22 -6.19 -15.63 8.02
CA ILE A 22 -5.87 -16.72 7.08
C ILE A 22 -4.56 -16.43 6.34
N ARG A 23 -4.40 -15.21 5.78
CA ARG A 23 -3.19 -14.81 5.05
C ARG A 23 -1.96 -14.82 5.93
N THR A 24 -2.08 -14.37 7.18
CA THR A 24 -0.98 -14.40 8.16
C THR A 24 -0.56 -15.82 8.47
N LEU A 25 -1.51 -16.75 8.60
CA LEU A 25 -1.21 -18.18 8.84
C LEU A 25 -0.55 -18.86 7.64
N LEU A 26 -1.02 -18.56 6.42
CA LEU A 26 -0.53 -19.23 5.21
C LEU A 26 0.79 -18.67 4.70
N HIS A 27 0.94 -17.35 4.68
CA HIS A 27 2.04 -16.67 3.98
C HIS A 27 2.96 -15.88 4.91
N GLY A 28 2.69 -15.87 6.22
CA GLY A 28 3.42 -15.05 7.18
C GLY A 28 3.22 -13.54 6.96
N ARG A 29 4.05 -12.72 7.60
CA ARG A 29 4.00 -11.25 7.50
C ARG A 29 4.70 -10.76 6.23
N GLY A 30 3.99 -10.79 5.10
CA GLY A 30 4.47 -10.31 3.79
C GLY A 30 3.51 -9.32 3.12
N VAL A 31 3.74 -9.02 1.82
CA VAL A 31 2.98 -8.01 1.06
C VAL A 31 1.47 -8.21 1.14
N VAL A 32 1.01 -9.46 1.02
CA VAL A 32 -0.43 -9.79 1.04
C VAL A 32 -1.08 -9.44 2.39
N VAL A 33 -0.33 -9.56 3.49
CA VAL A 33 -0.79 -9.16 4.83
C VAL A 33 -0.78 -7.64 4.96
N ALA A 34 0.28 -6.96 4.49
CA ALA A 34 0.35 -5.50 4.48
C ALA A 34 -0.78 -4.86 3.66
N ASP A 35 -1.09 -5.40 2.48
CA ASP A 35 -2.23 -4.97 1.65
C ASP A 35 -3.56 -5.11 2.40
N THR A 36 -3.71 -6.19 3.20
CA THR A 36 -4.94 -6.41 3.95
C THR A 36 -5.10 -5.36 5.06
N PHE A 37 -4.02 -5.05 5.78
CA PHE A 37 -4.01 -3.96 6.75
C PHE A 37 -4.35 -2.61 6.10
N LEU A 38 -3.78 -2.30 4.92
CA LEU A 38 -4.12 -1.10 4.17
C LEU A 38 -5.62 -1.01 3.82
N CYS A 39 -6.21 -2.11 3.33
CA CYS A 39 -7.64 -2.16 3.03
C CYS A 39 -8.51 -1.94 4.29
N ILE A 40 -8.13 -2.53 5.42
CA ILE A 40 -8.82 -2.31 6.69
C ILE A 40 -8.70 -0.84 7.12
N GLY A 41 -7.50 -0.26 7.02
CA GLY A 41 -7.24 1.14 7.34
C GLY A 41 -8.13 2.09 6.54
N LYS A 42 -8.17 1.92 5.21
CA LYS A 42 -9.07 2.67 4.32
C LYS A 42 -10.55 2.50 4.70
N THR A 43 -10.98 1.27 4.99
CA THR A 43 -12.37 1.02 5.40
C THR A 43 -12.72 1.72 6.73
N TYR A 44 -11.75 1.85 7.64
CA TYR A 44 -11.96 2.63 8.87
C TYR A 44 -12.06 4.14 8.63
N LEU A 45 -11.39 4.68 7.60
CA LEU A 45 -11.52 6.08 7.22
C LEU A 45 -12.89 6.39 6.64
N GLU A 46 -13.44 5.51 5.80
CA GLU A 46 -14.82 5.60 5.30
C GLU A 46 -15.87 5.56 6.44
N LEU A 47 -15.47 5.11 7.63
CA LEU A 47 -16.29 5.07 8.84
C LEU A 47 -15.97 6.20 9.84
N ASP A 48 -15.14 7.17 9.47
CA ASP A 48 -14.63 8.25 10.32
C ASP A 48 -13.91 7.74 11.59
N LYS A 49 -13.35 6.52 11.56
CA LYS A 49 -12.62 5.90 12.67
C LYS A 49 -11.12 6.09 12.52
N HIS A 50 -10.68 7.35 12.60
CA HIS A 50 -9.29 7.75 12.31
C HIS A 50 -8.23 7.00 13.13
N SER A 51 -8.43 6.80 14.44
CA SER A 51 -7.46 6.06 15.28
C SER A 51 -7.30 4.61 14.82
N ALA A 52 -8.41 3.91 14.50
CA ALA A 52 -8.32 2.55 14.00
C ALA A 52 -7.71 2.49 12.59
N ALA A 53 -7.96 3.49 11.75
CA ALA A 53 -7.32 3.61 10.45
C ALA A 53 -5.80 3.77 10.59
N TYR A 54 -5.37 4.68 11.47
CA TYR A 54 -3.97 4.95 11.78
C TYR A 54 -3.22 3.67 12.19
N ASP A 55 -3.77 2.91 13.14
CA ASP A 55 -3.14 1.67 13.63
C ASP A 55 -2.96 0.64 12.51
N ASN A 56 -3.95 0.50 11.63
CA ASN A 56 -3.87 -0.44 10.51
C ASN A 56 -2.89 0.03 9.44
N LEU A 57 -2.85 1.33 9.13
CA LEU A 57 -1.85 1.89 8.22
C LEU A 57 -0.43 1.68 8.79
N LYS A 58 -0.24 1.89 10.09
CA LYS A 58 1.03 1.67 10.79
C LYS A 58 1.51 0.22 10.66
N GLU A 59 0.64 -0.76 10.88
CA GLU A 59 0.99 -2.17 10.71
C GLU A 59 1.32 -2.52 9.25
N SER A 60 0.61 -1.94 8.27
CA SER A 60 0.95 -2.09 6.85
C SER A 60 2.35 -1.55 6.54
N ILE A 61 2.68 -0.35 7.04
CA ILE A 61 4.00 0.29 6.86
C ILE A 61 5.10 -0.57 7.51
N SER A 62 4.93 -0.94 8.78
CA SER A 62 5.92 -1.74 9.52
C SER A 62 6.28 -3.06 8.83
N ILE A 63 5.29 -3.75 8.25
CA ILE A 63 5.53 -4.97 7.48
C ILE A 63 6.37 -4.65 6.23
N ARG A 64 6.04 -3.59 5.49
CA ARG A 64 6.77 -3.22 4.27
C ARG A 64 8.20 -2.78 4.56
N GLU A 65 8.41 -1.98 5.60
CA GLU A 65 9.73 -1.58 6.06
C GLU A 65 10.60 -2.80 6.40
N LYS A 66 10.04 -3.75 7.16
CA LYS A 66 10.74 -4.99 7.48
C LYS A 66 11.13 -5.77 6.22
N MET A 67 10.23 -5.87 5.25
CA MET A 67 10.53 -6.55 3.99
C MET A 67 11.62 -5.82 3.19
N LEU A 68 11.61 -4.48 3.17
CA LEU A 68 12.68 -3.69 2.54
C LEU A 68 14.03 -3.97 3.22
N LEU A 69 14.07 -4.02 4.56
CA LEU A 69 15.28 -4.34 5.34
C LEU A 69 15.81 -5.75 5.04
N ASP A 70 14.92 -6.71 4.83
CA ASP A 70 15.28 -8.10 4.50
C ASP A 70 15.79 -8.22 3.04
N LEU A 71 15.26 -7.42 2.12
CA LEU A 71 15.69 -7.38 0.71
C LEU A 71 16.98 -6.60 0.49
N LEU A 72 17.27 -5.61 1.34
CA LEU A 72 18.44 -4.73 1.27
C LEU A 72 19.26 -4.79 2.58
N PRO A 73 19.84 -5.96 2.94
CA PRO A 73 20.50 -6.14 4.23
C PRO A 73 21.74 -5.27 4.43
N ASN A 74 22.37 -4.81 3.34
CA ASN A 74 23.55 -3.94 3.37
C ASN A 74 23.21 -2.45 3.37
N GLU A 75 21.94 -2.09 3.17
CA GLU A 75 21.50 -0.69 3.15
C GLU A 75 20.80 -0.29 4.44
N LYS A 76 20.80 -1.13 5.48
CA LYS A 76 20.16 -0.84 6.77
C LYS A 76 20.65 0.46 7.43
N GLU A 77 21.88 0.88 7.14
CA GLU A 77 22.50 2.13 7.61
C GLU A 77 22.38 3.28 6.59
N SER A 78 21.74 3.05 5.44
CA SER A 78 21.51 4.06 4.41
C SER A 78 20.57 5.13 4.91
N SER A 79 20.77 6.37 4.43
CA SER A 79 19.90 7.52 4.69
C SER A 79 18.43 7.24 4.40
N PHE A 80 18.19 6.28 3.51
CA PHE A 80 16.88 5.74 3.16
C PHE A 80 16.12 5.13 4.35
N PHE A 81 16.77 4.33 5.20
CA PHE A 81 16.12 3.71 6.36
C PHE A 81 16.07 4.62 7.58
N THR A 82 17.03 5.54 7.74
CA THR A 82 16.96 6.57 8.78
C THR A 82 15.82 7.56 8.55
N PHE A 83 15.42 7.78 7.29
CA PHE A 83 14.29 8.63 6.93
C PHE A 83 12.93 8.02 7.37
N PHE A 84 12.79 6.70 7.26
CA PHE A 84 11.63 5.96 7.80
C PHE A 84 11.55 6.00 9.33
N ALA A 85 12.70 6.09 10.01
CA ALA A 85 12.79 5.94 11.46
C ALA A 85 12.37 7.19 12.27
N ASP A 86 12.58 8.41 11.78
CA ASP A 86 12.45 9.63 12.62
C ASP A 86 12.09 10.90 11.82
N THR A 87 11.13 10.81 10.90
CA THR A 87 10.47 12.01 10.36
C THR A 87 9.25 12.37 11.21
N GLU A 88 9.48 13.17 12.25
CA GLU A 88 8.44 13.94 12.94
C GLU A 88 8.01 15.05 11.95
N LEU A 89 7.04 14.74 11.09
CA LEU A 89 6.44 15.73 10.20
C LEU A 89 5.38 16.48 11.01
N ASP A 90 5.42 17.81 11.01
CA ASP A 90 4.47 18.74 11.66
C ASP A 90 3.01 18.67 11.09
N ASN A 91 2.65 17.56 10.44
CA ASN A 91 1.39 17.35 9.74
C ASN A 91 0.40 16.52 10.57
N ASP A 92 -0.86 16.51 10.14
CA ASP A 92 -1.90 15.60 10.62
C ASP A 92 -1.40 14.13 10.58
N GLU A 93 -1.61 13.37 11.66
CA GLU A 93 -1.09 12.01 11.85
C GLU A 93 -1.40 11.08 10.66
N LEU A 94 -2.54 11.27 9.99
CA LEU A 94 -2.92 10.46 8.83
C LEU A 94 -2.15 10.84 7.57
N THR A 95 -1.88 12.13 7.40
CA THR A 95 -1.07 12.68 6.30
C THR A 95 0.36 12.15 6.39
N GLU A 96 0.92 12.08 7.60
CA GLU A 96 2.22 11.48 7.86
C GLU A 96 2.25 10.00 7.42
N GLN A 97 1.25 9.22 7.81
CA GLN A 97 1.17 7.79 7.46
C GLN A 97 1.04 7.57 5.95
N TYR A 98 0.27 8.40 5.25
CA TYR A 98 0.18 8.32 3.79
C TYR A 98 1.49 8.66 3.10
N THR A 99 2.22 9.64 3.62
CA THR A 99 3.54 10.03 3.12
C THR A 99 4.53 8.87 3.31
N LYS A 100 4.62 8.30 4.52
CA LYS A 100 5.48 7.13 4.81
C LYS A 100 5.12 5.91 3.98
N LEU A 101 3.82 5.67 3.74
CA LEU A 101 3.37 4.57 2.91
C LEU A 101 3.74 4.78 1.42
N LEU A 102 3.66 6.01 0.92
CA LEU A 102 4.13 6.37 -0.42
C LEU A 102 5.63 6.11 -0.57
N GLU A 103 6.43 6.55 0.40
CA GLU A 103 7.87 6.32 0.43
C GLU A 103 8.20 4.82 0.41
N CYS A 104 7.47 4.01 1.19
CA CYS A 104 7.57 2.56 1.15
C CYS A 104 7.26 1.99 -0.25
N TYR A 105 6.29 2.56 -0.97
CA TYR A 105 5.97 2.11 -2.33
C TYR A 105 7.01 2.55 -3.34
N GLU A 106 7.51 3.78 -3.27
CA GLU A 106 8.59 4.30 -4.12
C GLU A 106 9.88 3.48 -3.95
N ALA A 107 10.17 3.11 -2.71
CA ALA A 107 11.25 2.20 -2.31
C ALA A 107 11.12 0.82 -2.94
N PHE A 108 9.92 0.23 -2.85
CA PHE A 108 9.67 -1.12 -3.31
C PHE A 108 9.59 -1.25 -4.82
N LEU A 109 9.08 -0.24 -5.53
CA LEU A 109 8.80 -0.31 -6.96
C LEU A 109 10.01 -0.72 -7.82
N PRO A 110 11.21 -0.12 -7.67
CA PRO A 110 12.39 -0.52 -8.45
C PRO A 110 12.90 -1.91 -8.05
N LEU A 111 12.78 -2.30 -6.77
CA LEU A 111 13.18 -3.62 -6.30
C LEU A 111 12.25 -4.69 -6.89
N TYR A 112 10.95 -4.46 -6.87
CA TYR A 112 9.97 -5.35 -7.49
C TYR A 112 10.21 -5.49 -8.99
N LYS A 113 10.38 -4.39 -9.72
CA LYS A 113 10.67 -4.45 -11.16
C LYS A 113 11.94 -5.25 -11.49
N ARG A 114 12.94 -5.27 -10.61
CA ARG A 114 14.19 -6.03 -10.79
C ARG A 114 14.04 -7.51 -10.44
N LEU A 115 13.27 -7.82 -9.40
CA LEU A 115 13.13 -9.18 -8.85
C LEU A 115 11.99 -9.98 -9.52
N HIS A 116 10.92 -9.30 -9.88
CA HIS A 116 9.70 -9.87 -10.41
C HIS A 116 9.24 -9.00 -11.57
N ASN A 117 9.39 -9.49 -12.80
CA ASN A 117 8.92 -8.80 -14.00
C ASN A 117 7.38 -8.86 -14.15
N ASP A 118 6.69 -8.83 -13.02
CA ASP A 118 5.24 -8.94 -12.91
C ASP A 118 4.61 -7.55 -13.05
N THR A 119 4.10 -7.32 -14.26
CA THR A 119 3.48 -6.05 -14.64
C THR A 119 2.16 -5.79 -13.90
N GLU A 120 1.47 -6.83 -13.44
CA GLU A 120 0.20 -6.70 -12.72
C GLU A 120 0.43 -6.14 -11.30
N ILE A 121 1.43 -6.67 -10.60
CA ILE A 121 1.81 -6.16 -9.26
C ILE A 121 2.27 -4.71 -9.36
N VAL A 122 3.07 -4.37 -10.37
CA VAL A 122 3.54 -2.99 -10.60
C VAL A 122 2.35 -2.06 -10.86
N ALA A 123 1.38 -2.46 -11.69
CA ALA A 123 0.18 -1.67 -11.95
C ALA A 123 -0.66 -1.47 -10.67
N LYS A 124 -0.81 -2.52 -9.85
CA LYS A 124 -1.52 -2.44 -8.57
C LYS A 124 -0.85 -1.46 -7.60
N TYR A 125 0.48 -1.51 -7.50
CA TYR A 125 1.25 -0.61 -6.65
C TYR A 125 1.12 0.85 -7.11
N LEU A 126 1.28 1.10 -8.41
CA LEU A 126 1.09 2.44 -8.99
C LEU A 126 -0.32 3.00 -8.76
N ARG A 127 -1.34 2.14 -8.82
CA ARG A 127 -2.71 2.54 -8.47
C ARG A 127 -2.83 2.91 -6.99
N GLN A 128 -2.25 2.12 -6.08
CA GLN A 128 -2.25 2.45 -4.64
C GLN A 128 -1.52 3.77 -4.35
N MET A 129 -0.41 4.03 -5.03
CA MET A 129 0.28 5.32 -4.95
C MET A 129 -0.59 6.46 -5.46
N GLY A 130 -1.28 6.27 -6.60
CA GLY A 130 -2.25 7.25 -7.11
C GLY A 130 -3.36 7.58 -6.12
N GLU A 131 -3.88 6.56 -5.42
CA GLU A 131 -4.88 6.73 -4.36
C GLU A 131 -4.28 7.53 -3.18
N LEU A 132 -3.05 7.23 -2.75
CA LEU A 132 -2.39 7.97 -1.66
C LEU A 132 -2.08 9.43 -2.02
N TYR A 133 -1.61 9.71 -3.24
CA TYR A 133 -1.42 11.10 -3.69
C TYR A 133 -2.75 11.86 -3.72
N PHE A 134 -3.85 11.18 -4.08
CA PHE A 134 -5.18 11.78 -4.05
C PHE A 134 -5.59 12.16 -2.63
N GLU A 135 -5.37 11.28 -1.64
CA GLU A 135 -5.61 11.57 -0.21
C GLU A 135 -4.75 12.75 0.29
N LEU A 136 -3.52 12.87 -0.20
CA LEU A 136 -2.63 14.01 0.08
C LEU A 136 -2.96 15.27 -0.72
N LYS A 137 -4.00 15.25 -1.56
CA LYS A 137 -4.42 16.34 -2.45
C LYS A 137 -3.39 16.73 -3.51
N ASP A 138 -2.40 15.88 -3.78
CA ASP A 138 -1.49 15.99 -4.91
C ASP A 138 -2.11 15.32 -6.14
N TYR A 139 -3.05 16.02 -6.76
CA TYR A 139 -3.79 15.48 -7.89
C TYR A 139 -2.94 15.27 -9.16
N ASP A 140 -1.86 16.04 -9.31
CA ASP A 140 -0.95 15.92 -10.46
C ASP A 140 -0.17 14.61 -10.40
N SER A 141 0.41 14.30 -9.23
CA SER A 141 1.11 13.03 -8.99
C SER A 141 0.14 11.85 -8.99
N ALA A 142 -1.08 12.02 -8.48
CA ALA A 142 -2.13 11.01 -8.55
C ALA A 142 -2.47 10.64 -9.99
N MET A 143 -2.76 11.64 -10.84
CA MET A 143 -3.08 11.45 -12.25
C MET A 143 -1.94 10.74 -12.99
N LYS A 144 -0.69 11.18 -12.77
CA LYS A 144 0.49 10.55 -13.38
C LYS A 144 0.63 9.08 -12.97
N SER A 145 0.40 8.77 -11.70
CA SER A 145 0.47 7.41 -11.16
C SER A 145 -0.61 6.51 -11.77
N TYR A 146 -1.85 7.00 -11.89
CA TYR A 146 -2.94 6.27 -12.54
C TYR A 146 -2.69 6.03 -14.03
N GLN A 147 -2.19 7.03 -14.76
CA GLN A 147 -1.84 6.88 -16.17
C GLN A 147 -0.73 5.84 -16.37
N THR A 148 0.29 5.85 -15.51
CA THR A 148 1.38 4.88 -15.56
C THR A 148 0.89 3.47 -15.21
N ALA A 149 -0.02 3.34 -14.23
CA ALA A 149 -0.65 2.07 -13.87
C ALA A 149 -1.45 1.47 -15.05
N LEU A 150 -2.25 2.29 -15.72
CA LEU A 150 -3.00 1.89 -16.90
C LEU A 150 -2.07 1.41 -18.02
N GLY A 151 -1.02 2.19 -18.32
CA GLY A 151 -0.01 1.81 -19.32
C GLY A 151 0.67 0.47 -19.01
N ALA A 152 1.03 0.23 -17.75
CA ALA A 152 1.63 -1.03 -17.30
C ALA A 152 0.68 -2.24 -17.40
N GLY A 153 -0.63 -2.03 -17.17
CA GLY A 153 -1.63 -3.08 -17.34
C GLY A 153 -1.83 -3.50 -18.80
N PHE A 154 -1.75 -2.55 -19.75
CA PHE A 154 -1.86 -2.85 -21.18
C PHE A 154 -0.64 -3.59 -21.75
N THR A 155 0.57 -3.28 -21.27
CA THR A 155 1.78 -3.97 -21.73
C THR A 155 1.86 -5.41 -21.22
N GLY A 156 1.33 -5.68 -20.01
CA GLY A 156 1.18 -7.04 -19.47
C GLY A 156 0.23 -7.90 -20.30
N SER A 157 -0.99 -7.40 -20.57
CA SER A 157 -1.99 -8.12 -21.37
C SER A 157 -1.53 -8.41 -22.81
N ALA A 158 -0.78 -7.49 -23.43
CA ALA A 158 -0.24 -7.68 -24.77
C ALA A 158 0.93 -8.69 -24.83
N ALA A 159 1.69 -8.85 -23.74
CA ALA A 159 2.78 -9.83 -23.66
C ALA A 159 2.25 -11.26 -23.51
N GLU A 160 1.16 -11.46 -22.76
CA GLU A 160 0.54 -12.77 -22.55
C GLU A 160 -0.18 -13.30 -23.80
N LEU A 161 -0.77 -12.40 -24.62
CA LEU A 161 -1.42 -12.78 -25.88
C LEU A 161 -0.43 -13.21 -26.98
N ARG A 162 0.87 -12.91 -26.84
CA ARG A 162 1.91 -13.31 -27.81
C ARG A 162 2.54 -14.68 -27.51
N GLN A 163 2.20 -15.30 -26.38
CA GLN A 163 2.74 -16.60 -25.97
C GLN A 163 1.73 -17.77 -26.06
N LYS A 164 0.55 -17.56 -26.64
CA LYS A 164 -0.39 -18.64 -27.04
C LYS A 164 -0.44 -18.78 -28.55
#